data_AF-A0A556RSI7-F1
#
_entry.id   AF-A0A556RSI7-F1
#
_cell.length_a   1.000
_cell.length_b   1.000
_cell.length_c   1.000
_cell.angle_alpha   90.00
_cell.angle_beta   90.00
_cell.angle_gamma   90.00
#
_symmetry.space_group_name_H-M   'P 1'
#
loop_
_entity.id
_entity.type
_entity.pdbx_description
1 polymer ?
#
loop_
_entity_poly.entity_id
_entity_poly.type
_entity_poly.pdbx_seq_one_letter_code
_entity_poly.pdbx_strand_id
1 'polypeptide(L)' 'MSASEFYYWVAFDKLNPIGDERHDWHAAQISSSIYRSQGAKVSFDDCLIKFREEKKEPVSLFAALSNLLGK' A
#
# COMPACT_ATOMS: atom_id res chain seq x y z
N MET A 1 7.70 2.53 -33.59
CA MET A 1 7.82 1.59 -32.46
C MET A 1 7.77 0.18 -32.99
N SER A 2 8.92 -0.49 -33.02
CA SER A 2 9.02 -1.91 -33.36
C SER A 2 8.43 -2.76 -32.23
N ALA A 3 7.84 -3.92 -32.55
CA ALA A 3 7.36 -4.86 -31.53
C ALA A 3 8.47 -5.28 -30.55
N SER A 4 9.72 -5.37 -31.02
CA SER A 4 10.89 -5.68 -30.20
C SER A 4 11.17 -4.61 -29.15
N GLU A 5 11.11 -3.33 -29.53
CA GLU A 5 11.29 -2.20 -28.61
C GLU A 5 10.21 -2.19 -27.53
N PHE A 6 8.95 -2.48 -27.88
CA PHE A 6 7.86 -2.57 -26.91
C PHE A 6 8.12 -3.66 -25.85
N TYR A 7 8.64 -4.83 -26.26
CA TYR A 7 9.00 -5.89 -25.31
C TYR A 7 10.11 -5.47 -24.34
N TYR A 8 11.11 -4.72 -24.81
CA TYR A 8 12.15 -4.18 -23.93
C TYR A 8 11.60 -3.17 -22.92
N TRP A 9 10.66 -2.31 -23.33
CA TRP A 9 9.99 -1.38 -22.42
C TRP A 9 9.15 -2.11 -21.36
N VAL A 10 8.43 -3.16 -21.74
CA VAL A 10 7.67 -4.00 -20.79
C VAL A 10 8.61 -4.74 -19.82
N ALA A 11 9.76 -5.22 -20.29
CA ALA A 11 10.75 -5.84 -19.43
C ALA A 11 11.42 -4.84 -18.48
N PHE A 12 11.66 -3.62 -18.94
CA PHE A 12 12.20 -2.53 -18.13
C PHE A 12 11.23 -2.12 -17.03
N ASP A 13 9.93 -1.99 -17.34
CA ASP A 13 8.88 -1.66 -16.37
C ASP A 13 8.73 -2.72 -15.26
N LYS A 14 8.89 -4.00 -15.62
CA LYS A 14 8.93 -5.10 -14.64
C LYS A 14 10.13 -5.06 -13.69
N LEU A 15 11.29 -4.62 -14.17
CA LEU A 15 12.52 -4.54 -13.35
C LEU A 15 12.52 -3.31 -12.46
N ASN A 16 11.98 -2.21 -12.97
CA ASN A 16 11.95 -0.92 -12.33
C ASN A 16 10.52 -0.40 -12.35
N PRO A 17 9.72 -0.66 -11.29
CA PRO A 17 8.37 -0.12 -11.14
C PRO A 17 8.44 1.39 -10.81
N ILE A 18 9.13 2.16 -11.65
CA ILE A 18 9.42 3.58 -11.46
C ILE A 18 8.15 4.42 -11.62
N GLY A 19 7.13 3.90 -12.31
CA GLY A 19 5.89 4.60 -12.63
C GLY A 19 4.90 4.68 -11.47
N ASP A 20 4.24 3.56 -11.17
CA ASP A 20 3.06 3.57 -10.28
C ASP A 20 3.43 3.62 -8.79
N GLU A 21 4.27 2.69 -8.32
CA GLU A 21 4.53 2.53 -6.88
C GLU A 21 5.20 3.76 -6.26
N ARG A 22 6.13 4.40 -6.99
CA ARG A 22 6.78 5.64 -6.53
C ARG A 22 5.81 6.82 -6.52
N HIS A 23 4.91 6.89 -7.49
CA HIS A 23 3.93 7.96 -7.56
C HIS A 23 2.93 7.84 -6.41
N ASP A 24 2.53 6.61 -6.07
CA ASP A 24 1.65 6.32 -4.94
C ASP A 24 2.29 6.72 -3.60
N TRP A 25 3.59 6.46 -3.40
CA TRP A 25 4.30 6.93 -2.19
C TRP A 25 4.34 8.45 -2.10
N HIS A 26 4.61 9.13 -3.20
CA HIS A 26 4.64 10.59 -3.21
C HIS A 26 3.24 11.18 -2.95
N ALA A 27 2.20 10.60 -3.55
CA ALA A 27 0.82 10.98 -3.32
C ALA A 27 0.39 10.74 -1.86
N ALA A 28 0.79 9.62 -1.26
CA ALA A 28 0.55 9.31 0.15
C ALA A 28 1.25 10.31 1.10
N GLN A 29 2.46 10.76 0.74
CA GLN A 29 3.19 11.75 1.53
C GLN A 29 2.52 13.13 1.51
N ILE A 30 2.06 13.56 0.34
CA ILE A 30 1.37 14.85 0.19
C ILE A 30 0.03 14.82 0.93
N SER A 31 -0.79 13.79 0.68
CA SER A 31 -2.12 13.66 1.28
C SER A 31 -2.05 13.55 2.81
N SER A 32 -1.17 12.71 3.36
CA SER A 32 -0.98 12.62 4.81
C SER A 32 -0.51 13.95 5.42
N SER A 33 0.33 14.71 4.73
CA SER A 33 0.76 16.05 5.19
C SER A 33 -0.41 17.05 5.22
N ILE A 34 -1.28 17.03 4.20
CA ILE A 34 -2.47 17.89 4.13
C ILE A 34 -3.47 17.54 5.24
N TYR A 35 -3.71 16.25 5.50
CA TYR A 35 -4.60 15.83 6.58
C TYR A 35 -4.03 16.20 7.95
N ARG A 36 -2.71 16.02 8.14
CA ARG A 36 -2.02 16.43 9.37
C ARG A 36 -2.07 17.94 9.59
N SER A 37 -1.95 18.76 8.54
CA SER A 37 -2.04 20.21 8.66
C SER A 37 -3.44 20.68 9.09
N GLN A 38 -4.48 19.87 8.82
CA GLN A 38 -5.85 20.12 9.27
C GLN A 38 -6.12 19.59 10.69
N GLY A 39 -5.11 19.02 11.36
CA GLY A 39 -5.24 18.45 12.71
C GLY A 39 -5.73 17.00 12.75
N ALA A 40 -5.90 16.34 11.59
CA ALA A 40 -6.26 14.93 11.55
C ALA A 40 -5.03 14.05 11.84
N LYS A 41 -5.22 13.02 12.68
CA LYS A 41 -4.16 12.05 13.04
C LYS A 41 -4.08 10.94 12.00
N VAL A 42 -3.70 11.29 10.78
CA VAL A 42 -3.53 10.33 9.67
C VAL A 42 -2.05 9.96 9.55
N SER A 43 -1.75 8.67 9.48
CA SER A 43 -0.40 8.17 9.24
C SER A 43 -0.10 8.12 7.74
N PHE A 44 1.17 8.04 7.36
CA PHE A 44 1.55 7.88 5.95
C PHE A 44 0.97 6.58 5.36
N ASP A 45 0.98 5.50 6.15
CA ASP A 45 0.53 4.18 5.73
C ASP A 45 -0.99 4.11 5.49
N ASP A 46 -1.76 4.99 6.17
CA ASP A 46 -3.21 5.11 5.96
C ASP A 46 -3.55 5.75 4.60
N CYS A 47 -2.64 6.57 4.05
CA CYS A 47 -2.82 7.22 2.76
C CYS A 47 -2.19 6.44 1.60
N LEU A 48 -1.51 5.33 1.88
CA LEU A 48 -0.85 4.52 0.87
C LEU A 48 -1.85 3.56 0.23
N ILE A 49 -1.90 3.55 -1.11
CA ILE A 49 -2.83 2.69 -1.85
C ILE A 49 -2.32 1.25 -1.76
N LYS A 50 -3.02 0.41 -0.99
CA LYS A 50 -2.73 -1.01 -0.86
C LYS A 50 -3.55 -1.80 -1.89
N PHE A 51 -3.02 -1.94 -3.11
CA PHE A 51 -3.68 -2.68 -4.21
C PHE A 51 -3.91 -4.17 -3.94
N ARG A 52 -3.21 -4.73 -2.96
CA ARG A 52 -3.41 -6.08 -2.47
C ARG A 52 -3.86 -5.98 -1.03
N GLU A 53 -4.93 -6.69 -0.68
CA GLU A 53 -5.29 -6.86 0.74
C GLU A 53 -4.06 -7.39 1.46
N GLU A 54 -3.51 -6.61 2.39
CA GLU A 54 -2.61 -7.14 3.40
C GLU A 54 -3.40 -8.28 4.05
N LYS A 55 -2.92 -9.51 3.86
CA LYS A 55 -3.43 -10.66 4.59
C LYS A 55 -3.26 -10.31 6.07
N LYS A 56 -4.31 -9.78 6.70
CA LYS A 56 -4.41 -9.71 8.14
C LYS A 56 -4.16 -11.12 8.60
N GLU A 57 -3.07 -11.34 9.33
CA GLU A 57 -2.79 -12.66 9.90
C GLU A 57 -4.07 -13.14 10.56
N PRO A 58 -4.51 -14.38 10.28
CA PRO A 58 -5.76 -14.87 10.83
C PRO A 58 -5.64 -14.77 12.34
N VAL A 59 -6.50 -13.94 12.95
CA VAL A 59 -6.61 -13.86 14.41
C VAL A 59 -6.77 -15.29 14.87
N SER A 60 -5.80 -15.79 15.63
CA SER A 60 -5.82 -17.17 16.10
C SER A 60 -7.17 -17.39 16.79
N LEU A 61 -7.90 -18.42 16.36
CA LEU A 61 -9.26 -18.70 16.84
C LEU A 61 -9.29 -18.80 18.38
N PHE A 62 -8.16 -19.21 18.95
CA PHE A 62 -7.88 -19.22 20.38
C PHE A 62 -7.89 -17.82 21.02
N ALA A 63 -7.24 -16.82 20.42
CA ALA A 63 -7.24 -15.45 20.94
C ALA A 63 -8.63 -14.79 20.83
N ALA A 64 -9.40 -15.14 19.80
CA ALA A 64 -10.79 -14.67 19.66
C ALA A 64 -11.70 -15.30 20.73
N LEU A 65 -11.55 -16.60 20.99
CA LEU A 65 -12.31 -17.30 22.03
C LEU A 65 -11.92 -16.87 23.44
N SER A 66 -10.64 -16.63 23.72
CA SER A 66 -10.19 -16.16 25.04
C SER A 66 -10.80 -14.80 25.38
N ASN A 67 -10.82 -13.88 24.42
CA ASN A 67 -11.44 -12.56 24.59
C ASN A 67 -12.96 -12.64 24.78
N LEU A 68 -13.63 -13.63 24.15
CA LEU A 68 -15.07 -13.84 24.29
C LEU A 68 -15.46 -14.48 25.63
N LEU A 69 -14.61 -15.37 26.16
CA LEU A 69 -14.86 -16.12 27.40
C LEU A 69 -14.45 -15.37 28.67
N GLY A 70 -13.85 -14.18 28.57
CA GLY A 70 -13.65 -13.25 29.68
C GLY A 70 -12.92 -13.85 30.88
N LYS A 71 -11.95 -14.75 30.65
CA LYS A 71 -11.02 -15.22 31.67
C LYS A 71 -9.67 -14.55 31.52
#